data_AF-A0A975G933-F1
#
_entry.id   AF-A0A975G933-F1
#
_cell.length_a   1.000
_cell.length_b   1.000
_cell.length_c   1.000
_cell.angle_alpha   90.00
_cell.angle_beta   90.00
_cell.angle_gamma   90.00
#
_symmetry.space_group_name_H-M   'P 1'
#
loop_
_entity.id
_entity.type
_entity.pdbx_description
1 polymer ?
#
loop_
_entity_poly.entity_id
_entity_poly.type
_entity_poly.pdbx_seq_one_letter_code
_entity_poly.pdbx_strand_id
1 'polypeptide(L)'
;MQTDSADTQRDWIETTALVAPGLLGAAAGMLLSDLMHRNARRGVAIALGGLGIAALVPLLVGGIANKVNGPESARGARRRLAGIRDAGDGLSDFHDVDEDLREQGVI
;
A
#
# COMPACT_ATOMS: atom_id res chain seq x y z
N MET A 1 22.98 -20.59 -18.78
CA MET A 1 21.88 -21.05 -17.90
C MET A 1 22.46 -21.15 -16.48
N GLN A 2 22.62 -20.00 -15.81
CA GLN A 2 23.27 -19.90 -14.48
C GLN A 2 22.57 -18.87 -13.58
N THR A 3 21.40 -18.38 -13.99
CA THR A 3 20.61 -17.35 -13.31
C THR A 3 19.62 -17.96 -12.31
N ASP A 4 19.02 -19.12 -12.63
CA ASP A 4 17.95 -19.73 -11.81
C ASP A 4 18.35 -20.05 -10.36
N SER A 5 19.59 -20.49 -10.13
CA SER A 5 20.07 -20.83 -8.79
C SER A 5 20.42 -19.61 -7.94
N ALA A 6 20.86 -18.52 -8.55
CA ALA A 6 21.10 -17.26 -7.84
C ALA A 6 19.79 -16.57 -7.47
N ASP A 7 18.79 -16.62 -8.35
CA ASP A 7 17.46 -16.06 -8.11
C ASP A 7 16.71 -16.83 -7.02
N THR A 8 16.79 -18.17 -7.04
CA THR A 8 16.22 -19.02 -5.98
C THR A 8 16.85 -18.72 -4.61
N GLN A 9 18.17 -18.52 -4.53
CA GLN A 9 18.85 -18.21 -3.26
C GLN A 9 18.41 -16.86 -2.68
N ARG A 10 18.18 -15.85 -3.54
CA ARG A 10 17.68 -14.54 -3.11
C ARG A 10 16.26 -14.63 -2.56
N ASP A 11 15.39 -15.38 -3.21
CA ASP A 11 13.98 -15.55 -2.80
C ASP A 11 13.84 -16.15 -1.40
N TRP A 12 14.66 -17.16 -1.05
CA TRP A 12 14.68 -17.72 0.30
C TRP A 12 15.24 -16.76 1.36
N ILE A 13 16.25 -15.94 1.01
CA ILE A 13 16.82 -14.95 1.92
C ILE A 13 15.80 -13.84 2.19
N GLU A 14 15.12 -13.35 1.16
CA GLU A 14 14.07 -12.34 1.26
C GLU A 14 12.89 -12.86 2.08
N THR A 15 12.43 -14.08 1.79
CA THR A 15 11.37 -14.74 2.56
C THR A 15 11.77 -14.92 4.02
N THR A 16 13.00 -15.35 4.29
CA THR A 16 13.50 -15.51 5.66
C THR A 16 13.58 -14.16 6.37
N ALA A 17 14.09 -13.12 5.72
CA ALA A 17 14.20 -11.78 6.29
C ALA A 17 12.82 -11.18 6.62
N LEU A 18 11.81 -11.46 5.80
CA LEU A 18 10.43 -11.03 6.02
C LEU A 18 9.77 -11.73 7.22
N VAL A 19 10.02 -13.03 7.39
CA VAL A 19 9.29 -13.87 8.37
C VAL A 19 10.05 -14.01 9.69
N ALA A 20 11.38 -13.85 9.70
CA ALA A 20 12.22 -14.02 10.88
C ALA A 20 11.81 -13.15 12.10
N PRO A 21 11.52 -11.84 11.96
CA PRO A 21 11.10 -11.03 13.10
C PRO A 21 9.77 -11.52 13.72
N GLY A 22 8.84 -11.99 12.88
CA GLY A 22 7.56 -12.53 13.32
C GLY A 22 7.72 -13.84 14.09
N LEU A 23 8.55 -14.76 13.58
CA LEU A 23 8.86 -16.02 14.26
C LEU A 23 9.60 -15.80 15.58
N LEU A 24 10.58 -14.88 15.60
CA LEU A 24 11.30 -14.48 16.80
C LEU A 24 10.33 -13.93 17.86
N GLY A 25 9.44 -13.02 17.46
CA GLY A 25 8.42 -12.46 18.35
C GLY A 25 7.45 -13.51 18.91
N ALA A 26 7.01 -14.46 18.07
CA ALA A 26 6.14 -15.55 18.48
C ALA A 26 6.83 -16.48 19.50
N ALA A 27 8.09 -16.86 19.24
CA ALA A 27 8.88 -17.67 20.15
C ALA A 27 9.12 -16.95 21.49
N ALA A 28 9.47 -15.67 21.45
CA ALA A 28 9.64 -14.85 22.65
C ALA A 28 8.33 -14.75 23.46
N GLY A 29 7.18 -14.59 22.80
CA GLY A 29 5.87 -14.60 23.44
C GLY A 29 5.52 -15.95 24.08
N MET A 30 5.89 -17.06 23.44
CA MET A 30 5.67 -18.41 23.97
C MET A 30 6.53 -18.70 25.21
N LEU A 31 7.80 -18.30 25.20
CA LEU A 31 8.70 -18.35 26.35
C LEU A 31 8.20 -17.46 27.50
N LEU A 32 7.77 -16.23 27.19
CA LEU A 32 7.21 -15.31 28.18
C LEU A 32 5.91 -15.86 28.81
N SER A 33 5.08 -16.55 28.04
CA SER A 33 3.87 -17.20 28.55
C SER A 33 4.20 -18.29 29.57
N ASP A 34 5.25 -19.07 29.34
CA ASP A 34 5.63 -20.18 30.22
C ASP A 34 6.18 -19.69 31.57
N LEU A 35 6.86 -18.53 31.55
CA LEU A 35 7.41 -17.92 32.76
C LEU A 35 6.34 -17.25 33.66
N MET A 36 5.11 -17.08 33.16
CA MET A 36 4.09 -16.29 33.82
C MET A 36 3.20 -17.10 34.77
N HIS A 37 2.96 -16.52 35.96
CA HIS A 37 2.01 -17.06 36.93
C HIS A 37 0.60 -17.14 36.33
N ARG A 38 -0.18 -18.16 36.74
CA ARG A 38 -1.53 -18.46 36.22
C ARG A 38 -2.47 -17.24 36.20
N ASN A 39 -2.32 -16.33 37.16
CA ASN A 39 -3.11 -15.09 37.23
C ASN A 39 -2.67 -14.01 36.23
N ALA A 40 -1.36 -13.90 35.94
CA ALA A 40 -0.85 -12.94 34.97
C ALA A 40 -1.11 -13.40 33.52
N ARG A 41 -1.13 -14.73 33.28
CA ARG A 41 -1.27 -15.34 31.95
C ARG A 41 -2.51 -14.84 31.20
N ARG A 42 -3.63 -14.67 31.91
CA ARG A 42 -4.90 -14.26 31.32
C ARG A 42 -4.88 -12.80 30.84
N GLY A 43 -4.31 -11.91 31.64
CA GLY A 43 -4.22 -10.48 31.30
C GLY A 43 -3.30 -10.22 30.10
N VAL A 44 -2.13 -10.85 30.07
CA VAL A 44 -1.18 -10.70 28.96
C VAL A 44 -1.67 -11.38 27.69
N ALA A 45 -2.34 -12.53 27.77
CA ALA A 45 -2.93 -13.18 26.60
C ALA A 45 -4.00 -12.29 25.94
N ILE A 46 -4.86 -11.64 26.73
CA ILE A 46 -5.87 -10.71 26.22
C ILE A 46 -5.20 -9.47 25.61
N ALA A 47 -4.20 -8.90 26.28
CA ALA A 47 -3.48 -7.73 25.78
C ALA A 47 -2.73 -8.01 24.48
N LEU A 48 -1.96 -9.10 24.41
CA LEU A 48 -1.24 -9.51 23.19
C LEU A 48 -2.19 -9.88 22.06
N GLY A 49 -3.28 -10.60 22.35
CA GLY A 49 -4.32 -10.91 21.37
C GLY A 49 -4.96 -9.65 20.81
N GLY A 50 -5.33 -8.71 21.69
CA GLY A 50 -5.89 -7.42 21.30
C GLY A 50 -4.90 -6.58 20.49
N LEU A 51 -3.63 -6.53 20.90
CA LEU A 51 -2.58 -5.81 20.19
C LEU A 51 -2.31 -6.42 18.81
N GLY A 52 -2.30 -7.76 18.70
CA GLY A 52 -2.15 -8.45 17.43
C GLY A 52 -3.30 -8.15 16.45
N ILE A 53 -4.54 -8.14 16.94
CA ILE A 53 -5.71 -7.73 16.14
C ILE A 53 -5.59 -6.26 15.73
N ALA A 54 -5.20 -5.38 16.66
CA ALA A 54 -5.03 -3.96 16.38
C ALA A 54 -3.92 -3.69 15.35
N ALA A 55 -2.85 -4.48 15.35
CA ALA A 55 -1.76 -4.36 14.39
C ALA A 55 -2.18 -4.67 12.95
N LEU A 56 -3.28 -5.40 12.73
CA LEU A 56 -3.85 -5.67 11.41
C LEU A 56 -4.67 -4.49 10.86
N VAL A 57 -5.08 -3.54 11.71
CA VAL A 57 -5.95 -2.42 11.31
C VAL A 57 -5.42 -1.64 10.10
N PRO A 58 -4.13 -1.26 10.01
CA PRO A 58 -3.61 -0.53 8.85
C PRO A 58 -3.76 -1.30 7.53
N LEU A 59 -3.62 -2.63 7.56
CA LEU A 59 -3.78 -3.49 6.38
C LEU A 59 -5.25 -3.51 5.91
N LEU A 60 -6.19 -3.61 6.85
CA LEU A 60 -7.62 -3.52 6.53
C LEU A 60 -7.99 -2.15 5.97
N VAL A 61 -7.56 -1.07 6.63
CA VAL A 61 -7.86 0.30 6.19
C VAL A 61 -7.25 0.56 4.82
N GLY A 62 -6.01 0.16 4.57
CA GLY A 62 -5.36 0.28 3.27
C GLY A 62 -6.09 -0.50 2.17
N GLY A 63 -6.48 -1.74 2.45
CA GLY A 63 -7.24 -2.57 1.50
C GLY A 63 -8.61 -1.98 1.16
N ILE A 64 -9.37 -1.52 2.16
CA ILE A 64 -10.68 -0.90 1.97
C ILE A 64 -10.55 0.46 1.27
N ALA A 65 -9.60 1.29 1.68
CA ALA A 65 -9.35 2.59 1.05
C ALA A 65 -8.97 2.42 -0.41
N ASN A 66 -8.12 1.44 -0.75
CA ASN A 66 -7.76 1.15 -2.13
C ASN A 66 -8.96 0.58 -2.92
N LYS A 67 -9.85 -0.19 -2.29
CA LYS A 67 -11.10 -0.67 -2.93
C LYS A 67 -12.06 0.49 -3.25
N VAL A 68 -12.24 1.44 -2.33
CA VAL A 68 -13.24 2.53 -2.45
C VAL A 68 -12.71 3.74 -3.22
N ASN A 69 -11.41 4.04 -3.12
CA ASN A 69 -10.77 5.17 -3.80
C ASN A 69 -9.87 4.74 -4.97
N GLY A 70 -9.79 3.44 -5.26
CA GLY A 70 -9.02 2.90 -6.37
C GLY A 70 -9.58 3.25 -7.76
N PRO A 71 -8.82 2.98 -8.83
CA PRO A 71 -9.15 3.36 -10.20
C PRO A 71 -10.46 2.74 -10.71
N GLU A 72 -10.87 1.59 -10.18
CA GLU A 72 -12.15 0.94 -10.51
C GLU A 72 -13.35 1.52 -9.74
N SER A 73 -13.13 2.45 -8.81
CA SER A 73 -14.21 3.09 -8.08
C SER A 73 -14.88 4.18 -8.92
N ALA A 74 -16.17 4.41 -8.71
CA ALA A 74 -16.95 5.42 -9.43
C ALA A 74 -16.36 6.85 -9.31
N ARG A 75 -15.60 7.13 -8.23
CA ARG A 75 -14.87 8.40 -8.05
C ARG A 75 -13.55 8.40 -8.83
N GLY A 76 -12.81 7.29 -8.84
CA GLY A 76 -11.58 7.12 -9.63
C GLY A 76 -11.83 7.24 -11.14
N ALA A 77 -12.89 6.60 -11.64
CA ALA A 77 -13.31 6.70 -13.03
C ALA A 77 -13.69 8.14 -13.43
N ARG A 78 -14.42 8.87 -12.58
CA ARG A 78 -14.75 10.28 -12.82
C ARG A 78 -13.51 11.18 -12.82
N ARG A 79 -12.53 10.94 -11.94
CA ARG A 79 -11.25 11.68 -11.91
C ARG A 79 -10.42 11.43 -13.16
N ARG A 80 -10.40 10.19 -13.67
CA ARG A 80 -9.75 9.81 -14.94
C ARG A 80 -10.41 10.48 -16.14
N LEU A 81 -11.75 10.44 -16.22
CA LEU A 81 -12.50 11.09 -17.29
C LEU A 81 -12.36 12.62 -17.25
N ALA A 82 -12.35 13.23 -16.06
CA ALA A 82 -12.07 14.64 -15.89
C ALA A 82 -10.64 14.98 -16.34
N GLY A 83 -9.65 14.15 -16.00
CA GLY A 83 -8.27 14.34 -16.46
C GLY A 83 -8.11 14.21 -17.99
N ILE A 84 -8.86 13.31 -18.64
CA ILE A 84 -8.88 13.23 -20.11
C ILE A 84 -9.57 14.46 -20.71
N ARG A 85 -10.62 14.98 -20.06
CA ARG A 85 -11.33 16.17 -20.50
C ARG A 85 -10.45 17.42 -20.38
N ASP A 86 -9.75 17.62 -19.27
CA ASP A 86 -8.79 18.72 -19.07
C ASP A 86 -7.57 18.57 -19.98
N ALA A 87 -7.06 17.34 -20.20
CA ALA A 87 -5.96 17.12 -21.13
C ALA A 87 -6.37 17.37 -22.59
N GLY A 88 -7.65 17.19 -22.92
CA GLY A 88 -8.24 17.61 -24.19
C GLY A 88 -8.48 19.13 -24.27
N ASP A 89 -8.73 19.79 -23.14
CA ASP A 89 -8.88 21.25 -23.03
C ASP A 89 -7.55 22.00 -23.13
N GLY A 90 -6.42 21.32 -22.91
CA GLY A 90 -5.09 21.84 -23.27
C GLY A 90 -4.92 22.05 -24.79
N LEU A 91 -5.82 21.51 -25.63
CA LEU A 91 -5.86 21.81 -27.06
C LEU A 91 -6.53 23.18 -27.35
N SER A 92 -7.36 23.68 -26.43
CA SER A 92 -7.98 25.00 -26.46
C SER A 92 -6.94 26.11 -26.27
N ASP A 93 -5.94 25.87 -25.41
CA ASP A 93 -4.83 26.81 -25.13
C ASP A 93 -4.00 27.07 -26.40
N PHE A 94 -3.81 26.05 -27.24
CA PHE A 94 -3.16 26.25 -28.55
C PHE A 94 -4.04 27.00 -29.56
N HIS A 95 -5.38 26.92 -29.42
CA HIS A 95 -6.29 27.65 -30.30
C HIS A 95 -6.34 29.14 -29.95
N ASP A 96 -6.36 29.49 -28.66
CA ASP A 96 -6.32 30.88 -28.20
C ASP A 96 -4.99 31.56 -28.56
N VAL A 97 -3.86 30.85 -28.45
CA VAL A 97 -2.54 31.42 -28.82
C VAL A 97 -2.43 31.63 -30.34
N ASP A 98 -3.00 30.75 -31.17
CA ASP A 98 -3.00 30.92 -32.63
C ASP A 98 -3.89 32.12 -33.05
N GLU A 99 -5.01 32.34 -32.36
CA GLU A 99 -5.89 33.49 -32.60
C GLU A 99 -5.20 34.81 -32.18
N ASP A 100 -4.55 34.84 -31.01
CA ASP A 100 -3.79 36.00 -30.52
C ASP A 100 -2.60 36.35 -31.44
N LEU A 101 -1.92 35.36 -32.01
CA LEU A 101 -0.80 35.57 -32.93
C LEU A 101 -1.27 36.10 -34.30
N ARG A 102 -2.48 35.73 -34.73
CA ARG A 102 -3.16 36.28 -35.92
C ARG A 102 -3.61 37.72 -35.70
N GLU A 103 -4.18 38.02 -34.54
CA GLU A 103 -4.58 39.39 -34.19
C GLU A 103 -3.37 40.35 -34.11
N GLN A 104 -2.21 39.83 -33.68
CA GLN A 104 -0.96 40.59 -33.63
C GLN A 104 -0.18 40.59 -34.95
N GLY A 105 -0.67 39.90 -35.99
CA GLY A 105 -0.08 39.88 -37.33
C GLY A 105 1.30 39.24 -37.40
N VAL A 106 1.62 38.36 -36.46
CA VAL A 106 2.92 37.65 -36.39
C VAL A 106 2.95 36.46 -37.35
N ILE A 107 1.78 35.92 -37.68
CA ILE A 107 1.54 34.87 -38.69
C ILE A 107 0.29 35.19 -39.51
#